data_AF-A0A7Y9RZC0-F1
#
_entry.id   AF-A0A7Y9RZC0-F1
#
_cell.length_a   1.000
_cell.length_b   1.000
_cell.length_c   1.000
_cell.angle_alpha   90.00
_cell.angle_beta   90.00
_cell.angle_gamma   90.00
#
_symmetry.space_group_name_H-M   'P 1'
#
loop_
_entity.id
_entity.type
_entity.pdbx_description
1 polymer ?
#
loop_
_entity_poly.entity_id
_entity_poly.type
_entity_poly.pdbx_seq_one_letter_code
_entity_poly.pdbx_strand_id
1 'polypeptide(L)' 'MRGAEQNKAKAVCGTCPVRTECLAEALDNQIEWGVWGGMTERERRALLRRKPAASWRSVLEAAKAGHKDGALV' A
#
# COMPACT_ATOMS: atom_id res chain seq x y z
N MET A 1 8.07 5.97 15.87
CA MET A 1 8.87 6.21 14.66
C MET A 1 8.71 7.66 14.25
N ARG A 2 9.80 8.42 14.11
CA ARG A 2 9.78 9.82 13.67
C ARG A 2 9.50 9.89 12.16
N GLY A 3 8.91 10.97 11.67
CA GLY A 3 8.52 11.10 10.26
C GLY A 3 9.68 10.89 9.25
N ALA A 4 10.90 11.27 9.61
CA ALA A 4 12.08 11.05 8.78
C ALA A 4 12.42 9.56 8.59
N GLU A 5 12.20 8.72 9.60
CA GLU A 5 12.44 7.27 9.54
C GLU A 5 11.36 6.58 8.67
N GLN A 6 10.11 7.07 8.73
CA GLN A 6 9.02 6.61 7.87
C GLN A 6 9.30 6.92 6.39
N ASN A 7 9.82 8.11 6.09
CA ASN A 7 10.16 8.49 4.71
C ASN A 7 11.27 7.61 4.13
N LYS A 8 12.30 7.28 4.92
CA LYS A 8 13.35 6.33 4.51
C LYS A 8 12.76 4.97 4.19
N ALA A 9 11.87 4.45 5.03
CA ALA A 9 11.19 3.17 4.78
C ALA A 9 10.30 3.22 3.53
N LYS A 10 9.54 4.31 3.32
CA LYS A 10 8.71 4.49 2.12
C LYS A 10 9.54 4.49 0.83
N ALA A 11 10.74 5.06 0.85
CA ALA A 11 11.63 5.08 -0.31
C ALA A 11 12.02 3.67 -0.76
N VAL A 12 12.31 2.76 0.19
CA VAL A 12 12.62 1.35 -0.10
C VAL A 12 11.45 0.64 -0.80
N CYS A 13 10.22 0.99 -0.46
CA CYS A 13 9.05 0.40 -1.10
C CYS A 13 8.94 0.72 -2.60
N GLY A 14 9.58 1.79 -3.09
CA GLY A 14 9.44 2.27 -4.47
C GLY A 14 9.87 1.26 -5.54
N THR A 15 10.85 0.41 -5.24
CA THR A 15 11.37 -0.64 -6.15
C THR A 15 10.99 -2.05 -5.70
N CYS A 16 10.18 -2.18 -4.66
CA CYS A 16 9.82 -3.48 -4.09
C CYS A 16 8.84 -4.21 -5.04
N PRO A 17 9.19 -5.41 -5.55
CA PRO A 17 8.35 -6.14 -6.50
C PRO A 17 7.01 -6.59 -5.91
N VAL A 18 6.96 -6.76 -4.59
CA VAL A 18 5.78 -7.20 -3.84
C VAL A 18 5.06 -6.05 -3.13
N ARG A 19 5.27 -4.81 -3.59
CA ARG A 19 4.71 -3.61 -2.93
C ARG A 19 3.18 -3.67 -2.81
N THR A 20 2.50 -4.15 -3.85
CA THR A 20 1.03 -4.23 -3.91
C THR A 20 0.51 -5.27 -2.92
N GLU A 21 1.13 -6.44 -2.91
CA GLU A 21 0.82 -7.58 -2.05
C GLU A 21 1.08 -7.24 -0.58
N CYS A 22 2.19 -6.55 -0.30
CA CYS A 22 2.55 -6.04 1.03
C CYS A 22 1.53 -5.00 1.54
N LEU A 23 1.04 -4.11 0.66
CA LEU A 23 0.01 -3.15 1.05
C LEU A 23 -1.33 -3.83 1.32
N ALA A 24 -1.71 -4.78 0.46
CA ALA A 24 -2.94 -5.55 0.61
C ALA A 24 -2.98 -6.27 1.97
N GLU A 25 -1.91 -6.98 2.32
CA GLU A 25 -1.78 -7.68 3.60
C GLU A 25 -2.00 -6.74 4.80
N ALA A 26 -1.39 -5.55 4.75
CA ALA A 26 -1.50 -4.59 5.83
C ALA A 26 -2.90 -3.95 5.96
N LEU A 27 -3.64 -3.85 4.86
CA LEU A 27 -5.00 -3.30 4.86
C LEU A 27 -6.03 -4.36 5.24
N ASP A 28 -5.92 -5.58 4.71
CA ASP A 28 -6.82 -6.70 4.98
C ASP A 28 -6.73 -7.12 6.46
N ASN A 29 -5.53 -7.17 7.03
CA ASN A 29 -5.32 -7.49 8.45
C ASN A 29 -5.32 -6.27 9.38
N GLN A 30 -5.61 -5.07 8.85
CA GLN A 30 -5.62 -3.82 9.62
C GLN A 30 -4.36 -3.59 10.49
N ILE A 31 -3.19 -3.95 9.97
CA ILE A 31 -1.92 -3.85 10.70
C ILE A 31 -1.70 -2.41 11.17
N GLU A 32 -1.52 -2.24 12.49
CA GLU A 32 -1.57 -0.93 13.14
C GLU A 32 -0.23 -0.18 13.17
N TRP A 33 0.88 -0.78 12.74
CA TRP A 33 2.20 -0.17 12.85
C TRP A 33 3.04 -0.31 11.59
N GLY A 34 4.07 0.53 11.50
CA GLY A 34 5.10 0.48 10.45
C GLY A 34 4.66 1.00 9.08
N VAL A 35 5.61 0.95 8.14
CA VAL A 35 5.39 1.28 6.72
C VAL A 35 5.20 -0.01 5.94
N TRP A 36 4.11 -0.09 5.18
CA TRP A 36 3.74 -1.26 4.39
C TRP A 36 3.34 -0.82 2.98
N GLY A 37 3.94 -1.43 1.95
CA GLY A 37 3.68 -1.09 0.55
C GLY A 37 3.83 0.40 0.19
N GLY A 38 4.65 1.14 0.94
CA GLY A 38 4.85 2.58 0.76
C GLY A 38 3.81 3.45 1.45
N MET A 39 3.04 2.93 2.41
CA MET A 39 2.10 3.70 3.23
C MET A 39 2.41 3.57 4.72
N THR A 40 2.35 4.70 5.42
CA THR A 40 2.35 4.77 6.89
C THR A 40 1.05 4.25 7.48
N GLU A 41 1.04 3.91 8.76
CA GLU A 41 -0.17 3.62 9.52
C GLU A 41 -1.26 4.68 9.31
N ARG A 42 -0.90 5.97 9.45
CA ARG A 42 -1.86 7.08 9.34
C ARG A 42 -2.53 7.13 7.97
N GLU A 43 -1.75 6.91 6.92
CA GLU A 43 -2.25 6.86 5.53
C GLU A 43 -3.17 5.64 5.33
N ARG A 44 -2.79 4.46 5.85
CA ARG A 44 -3.64 3.25 5.77
C ARG A 44 -4.96 3.43 6.53
N ARG A 45 -4.94 3.97 7.75
CA ARG A 45 -6.14 4.24 8.54
C ARG A 45 -7.06 5.23 7.83
N ALA A 46 -6.49 6.26 7.19
CA ALA A 46 -7.26 7.20 6.38
C ALA A 46 -7.91 6.53 5.16
N LEU A 47 -7.20 5.62 4.50
CA LEU A 47 -7.72 4.86 3.37
C LEU A 47 -8.87 3.93 3.78
N LEU A 48 -8.69 3.15 4.84
CA LEU A 48 -9.71 2.23 5.37
C LEU A 48 -11.01 2.96 5.74
N ARG A 49 -10.92 4.18 6.30
CA ARG A 49 -12.09 5.01 6.60
C ARG A 49 -12.85 5.48 5.35
N ARG A 50 -12.13 5.74 4.26
CA ARG A 50 -12.72 6.29 3.03
C ARG A 50 -13.28 5.20 2.11
N LYS A 51 -12.70 4.01 2.14
CA LYS A 51 -13.05 2.89 1.26
C LYS A 51 -13.01 1.58 2.04
N PRO A 52 -14.10 1.17 2.69
CA PRO A 52 -14.21 -0.22 3.15
C PRO A 52 -14.22 -1.15 1.94
N ALA A 53 -13.40 -2.19 1.96
CA ALA A 53 -13.31 -3.20 0.92
C ALA A 53 -13.30 -4.60 1.55
N ALA A 54 -13.93 -5.57 0.89
CA ALA A 54 -13.96 -6.96 1.37
C ALA A 54 -12.62 -7.70 1.14
N SER A 55 -11.83 -7.27 0.14
CA SER A 55 -10.45 -7.74 -0.09
C SER A 55 -9.66 -6.66 -0.80
N TRP A 56 -8.66 -6.10 -0.11
CA TRP A 56 -7.73 -5.12 -0.65
C TRP A 56 -6.79 -5.72 -1.67
N ARG A 57 -6.48 -7.02 -1.56
CA ARG A 57 -5.70 -7.73 -2.58
C ARG A 57 -6.32 -7.60 -3.96
N SER A 58 -7.61 -7.90 -4.10
CA SER A 58 -8.32 -7.79 -5.39
C SER A 58 -8.38 -6.36 -5.90
N VAL A 59 -8.66 -5.40 -5.01
CA VAL A 59 -8.74 -3.96 -5.37
C VAL A 59 -7.39 -3.44 -5.90
N LEU A 60 -6.30 -3.79 -5.21
CA LEU A 60 -4.98 -3.28 -5.53
C LEU A 60 -4.35 -3.98 -6.74
N GLU A 61 -4.59 -5.29 -6.94
CA GLU A 61 -4.14 -5.99 -8.14
C GLU A 61 -4.88 -5.50 -9.40
N ALA A 62 -6.18 -5.22 -9.31
CA ALA A 62 -6.92 -4.59 -10.40
C ALA A 62 -6.35 -3.21 -10.76
N ALA A 63 -5.99 -2.40 -9.75
CA ALA A 63 -5.35 -1.10 -9.97
C ALA A 63 -3.93 -1.24 -10.58
N LYS A 64 -3.15 -2.24 -10.15
CA LYS A 64 -1.82 -2.56 -10.69
C LYS A 64 -1.91 -2.98 -12.16
N ALA A 65 -2.89 -3.80 -12.52
CA ALA A 65 -3.14 -4.23 -13.90
C ALA A 65 -3.44 -3.03 -14.81
N GLY A 66 -4.40 -2.18 -14.43
CA GLY A 66 -4.73 -0.99 -15.21
C GLY A 66 -3.56 -0.01 -15.39
N HIS A 67 -2.63 0.06 -14.44
CA HIS A 67 -1.42 0.87 -14.56
C HIS A 67 -0.35 0.24 -15.47
N LYS A 68 -0.28 -1.09 -15.55
CA LYS A 68 0.57 -1.80 -16.53
C LYS A 68 0.05 -1.58 -17.95
N ASP A 69 -1.28 -1.64 -18.11
CA ASP A 69 -1.93 -1.50 -19.42
C ASP A 69 -1.76 -0.08 -20.01
N GLY A 70 -1.75 0.96 -19.16
CA GLY A 70 -1.43 2.33 -19.58
C GLY A 70 0.06 2.64 -19.75
N ALA A 71 0.96 1.75 -19.31
CA ALA A 71 2.40 1.88 -19.50
C ALA A 71 2.93 1.17 -20.76
N LEU A 72 2.04 0.46 -21.48
CA LEU A 72 2.36 -0.33 -22.67
C LEU A 72 1.93 0.37 -23.99
N VAL A 73 1.68 1.68 -23.95
CA VAL A 73 1.34 2.52 -25.12
C VAL A 73 2.41 3.56 -25.37
#